data_AF-A0A6M3L4T7-F1
#
_entry.id   AF-A0A6M3L4T7-F1
#
_cell.length_a   1.000
_cell.length_b   1.000
_cell.length_c   1.000
_cell.angle_alpha   90.00
_cell.angle_beta   90.00
_cell.angle_gamma   90.00
#
_symmetry.space_group_name_H-M   'P 1'
#
loop_
_entity.id
_entity.type
_entity.pdbx_description
1 polymer ?
#
loop_
_entity_poly.entity_id
_entity_poly.type
_entity_poly.pdbx_seq_one_letter_code
_entity_poly.pdbx_strand_id
1 'polypeptide(L)'
;MDFRFVPMFTEIYERGRGDTSQFALDFLELPAPIEKLHEGQLKWLHSFPWTPERMLASGNRFGKTVSGAVKLLHNSFYQTRLPQYAEITHEYRSCNLSVTLDMANIGWNWASSVAINSPLMKKFVVDIKKRDPFPVMVLGAPDGTWRSEIWARSTANKGYYLLGTSFD
;
A
#
# COMPACT_ATOMS: atom_id res chain seq x y z
N MET A 1 -10.32 -13.26 -19.54
CA MET A 1 -8.96 -13.44 -18.98
C MET A 1 -8.97 -14.75 -18.24
N ASP A 2 -8.05 -15.66 -18.56
CA ASP A 2 -8.18 -17.07 -18.19
C ASP A 2 -7.67 -17.33 -16.76
N PHE A 3 -8.60 -17.54 -15.83
CA PHE A 3 -8.33 -17.78 -14.43
C PHE A 3 -7.91 -19.23 -14.14
N ARG A 4 -7.25 -19.94 -15.06
CA ARG A 4 -6.79 -21.34 -14.87
C ARG A 4 -5.94 -21.62 -13.60
N PHE A 5 -5.68 -20.61 -12.74
CA PHE A 5 -5.09 -20.67 -11.39
C PHE A 5 -6.03 -20.16 -10.25
N VAL A 6 -7.37 -20.16 -10.43
CA VAL A 6 -8.36 -19.62 -9.46
C VAL A 6 -8.05 -20.00 -7.99
N PRO A 7 -7.76 -21.26 -7.65
CA PRO A 7 -7.59 -21.65 -6.24
C PRO A 7 -6.36 -21.01 -5.59
N MET A 8 -5.24 -20.97 -6.31
CA MET A 8 -3.98 -20.44 -5.79
C MET A 8 -4.03 -18.93 -5.64
N PHE A 9 -4.66 -18.22 -6.59
CA PHE A 9 -4.85 -16.77 -6.45
C PHE A 9 -5.76 -16.44 -5.25
N THR A 10 -6.88 -17.16 -5.10
CA THR A 10 -7.78 -16.97 -3.96
C THR A 10 -7.10 -17.25 -2.63
N GLU A 11 -6.30 -18.32 -2.53
CA GLU A 11 -5.54 -18.63 -1.32
C GLU A 11 -4.52 -17.53 -0.97
N ILE A 12 -3.71 -17.09 -1.96
CA ILE A 12 -2.74 -16.01 -1.76
C ILE A 12 -3.45 -14.71 -1.37
N TYR A 13 -4.58 -14.41 -2.00
CA TYR A 13 -5.39 -13.24 -1.71
C TYR A 13 -5.90 -13.25 -0.27
N GLU A 14 -6.53 -14.33 0.17
CA GLU A 14 -7.07 -14.44 1.54
C GLU A 14 -5.97 -14.46 2.60
N ARG A 15 -4.87 -15.17 2.35
CA ARG A 15 -3.71 -15.18 3.24
C ARG A 15 -3.11 -13.78 3.38
N GLY A 16 -2.94 -13.06 2.26
CA GLY A 16 -2.44 -11.70 2.26
C GLY A 16 -3.38 -10.70 2.95
N ARG A 17 -4.70 -10.93 2.92
CA ARG A 17 -5.69 -10.06 3.57
C ARG A 17 -5.48 -10.02 5.09
N GLY A 18 -5.29 -11.18 5.71
CA GLY A 18 -5.07 -11.32 7.14
C GLY A 18 -3.63 -11.11 7.62
N ASP A 19 -2.65 -11.20 6.72
CA ASP A 19 -1.22 -11.07 7.03
C ASP A 19 -0.48 -10.25 5.95
N THR A 20 -0.16 -9.00 6.30
CA THR A 20 0.59 -8.09 5.42
C THR A 20 1.99 -8.61 5.05
N SER A 21 2.59 -9.47 5.87
CA SER A 21 3.90 -10.07 5.54
C SER A 21 3.76 -11.07 4.40
N GLN A 22 2.73 -11.91 4.44
CA GLN A 22 2.46 -12.86 3.36
C GLN A 22 2.05 -12.13 2.09
N PHE A 23 1.27 -11.06 2.20
CA PHE A 23 1.01 -10.19 1.05
C PHE A 23 2.31 -9.65 0.42
N ALA A 24 3.30 -9.25 1.23
CA ALA A 24 4.58 -8.77 0.73
C ALA A 24 5.40 -9.85 0.01
N LEU A 25 5.38 -11.08 0.53
CA LEU A 25 6.18 -12.19 0.01
C LEU A 25 5.51 -12.86 -1.20
N ASP A 26 4.23 -13.19 -1.09
CA ASP A 26 3.53 -14.03 -2.07
C ASP A 26 2.83 -13.21 -3.14
N PHE A 27 2.22 -12.08 -2.77
CA PHE A 27 1.41 -11.28 -3.70
C PHE A 27 2.25 -10.21 -4.40
N LEU A 28 3.03 -9.46 -3.63
CA LEU A 28 3.92 -8.43 -4.19
C LEU A 28 5.19 -9.02 -4.82
N GLU A 29 5.53 -10.28 -4.49
CA GLU A 29 6.74 -10.96 -4.98
C GLU A 29 7.97 -10.05 -4.88
N LEU A 30 8.18 -9.41 -3.72
CA LEU A 30 9.30 -8.48 -3.55
C LEU A 30 10.61 -9.16 -3.98
N PRO A 31 11.35 -8.60 -4.97
CA PRO A 31 12.42 -9.32 -5.64
C PRO A 31 13.56 -9.63 -4.66
N ALA A 32 13.91 -10.91 -4.54
CA ALA A 32 15.20 -11.33 -3.98
C ALA A 32 16.30 -10.88 -4.97
N PRO A 33 17.05 -9.81 -4.68
CA PRO A 33 17.95 -9.70 -3.53
C PRO A 33 17.83 -8.36 -2.77
N ILE A 34 16.64 -7.74 -2.77
CA ILE A 34 16.27 -6.79 -1.73
C ILE A 34 16.07 -7.64 -0.48
N GLU A 35 17.11 -7.69 0.37
CA GLU A 35 17.18 -8.33 1.69
C GLU A 35 15.88 -9.02 2.09
N LYS A 36 15.86 -10.37 2.10
CA LYS A 36 14.76 -11.16 2.68
C LYS A 36 14.25 -10.40 3.89
N LEU A 37 12.98 -9.97 3.86
CA LEU A 37 12.40 -9.14 4.92
C LEU A 37 12.88 -9.69 6.26
N HIS A 38 13.67 -8.90 6.98
CA HIS A 38 14.31 -9.43 8.16
C HIS A 38 13.25 -9.64 9.24
N GLU A 39 13.57 -10.43 10.28
CA GLU A 39 12.60 -10.86 11.27
C GLU A 39 11.81 -9.69 11.90
N GLY A 40 12.49 -8.58 12.22
CA GLY A 40 11.84 -7.36 12.70
C GLY A 40 10.82 -6.74 11.73
N GLN A 41 11.07 -6.76 10.41
CA GLN A 41 10.11 -6.27 9.40
C GLN A 41 8.92 -7.20 9.29
N LEU A 42 9.14 -8.52 9.29
CA LEU A 42 8.07 -9.51 9.27
C LEU A 42 7.16 -9.35 10.51
N LYS A 43 7.75 -9.24 11.71
CA LYS A 43 7.00 -8.97 12.95
C LYS A 43 6.20 -7.67 12.88
N TRP A 44 6.79 -6.63 12.31
CA TRP A 44 6.14 -5.32 12.12
C TRP A 44 4.95 -5.40 11.16
N LEU A 45 5.07 -6.13 10.05
CA LEU A 45 4.04 -6.26 9.02
C LEU A 45 2.91 -7.23 9.44
N HIS A 46 3.23 -8.37 10.05
CA HIS A 46 2.26 -9.40 10.44
C HIS A 46 1.14 -8.86 11.33
N SER A 47 1.50 -7.98 12.26
CA SER A 47 0.56 -7.39 13.23
C SER A 47 -0.21 -6.19 12.69
N PHE A 48 -0.07 -5.82 11.41
CA PHE A 48 -0.61 -4.57 10.88
C PHE A 48 -2.11 -4.55 10.56
N PRO A 49 -2.71 -5.57 9.93
CA PRO A 49 -4.09 -5.47 9.42
C PRO A 49 -5.16 -5.13 10.46
N TRP A 50 -4.85 -5.34 11.75
CA TRP A 50 -5.82 -5.29 12.85
C TRP A 50 -5.65 -4.08 13.78
N THR A 51 -4.71 -3.16 13.48
CA THR A 51 -4.42 -2.03 14.37
C THR A 51 -4.52 -0.71 13.60
N PRO A 52 -5.43 0.22 13.99
CA PRO A 52 -5.64 1.48 13.26
C PRO A 52 -4.45 2.44 13.36
N GLU A 53 -3.78 2.48 14.50
CA GLU A 53 -2.66 3.39 14.74
C GLU A 53 -1.46 2.61 15.27
N ARG A 54 -0.28 2.85 14.68
CA ARG A 54 0.97 2.24 15.14
C ARG A 54 2.15 3.17 14.95
N MET A 55 3.07 3.12 15.91
CA MET A 55 4.33 3.82 15.87
C MET A 55 5.49 2.83 15.76
N LEU A 56 6.40 3.08 14.81
CA LEU A 56 7.64 2.32 14.67
C LEU A 56 8.83 3.19 15.12
N ALA A 57 9.39 2.88 16.27
CA ALA A 57 10.68 3.41 16.67
C ALA A 57 11.77 2.41 16.25
N SER A 58 12.54 2.74 15.21
CA SER A 58 13.61 1.87 14.70
C SER A 58 14.84 2.68 14.29
N GLY A 59 16.01 2.06 14.40
CA GLY A 59 17.28 2.63 13.95
C GLY A 59 17.37 2.81 12.43
N ASN A 60 18.50 3.35 11.97
CA ASN A 60 18.81 3.45 10.55
C ASN A 60 18.93 2.06 9.90
N ARG A 61 18.68 1.97 8.59
CA ARG A 61 18.75 0.72 7.80
C ARG A 61 17.74 -0.37 8.17
N PHE A 62 16.71 -0.07 8.96
CA PHE A 62 15.59 -0.99 9.18
C PHE A 62 14.75 -1.29 7.93
N GLY A 63 14.85 -0.47 6.87
CA GLY A 63 13.97 -0.60 5.69
C GLY A 63 12.56 -0.06 5.92
N LYS A 64 12.42 1.00 6.72
CA LYS A 64 11.14 1.69 7.01
C LYS A 64 10.35 2.04 5.75
N THR A 65 11.04 2.50 4.70
CA THR A 65 10.43 2.86 3.42
C THR A 65 9.74 1.67 2.75
N VAL A 66 10.39 0.51 2.75
CA VAL A 66 9.84 -0.72 2.18
C VAL A 66 8.62 -1.16 2.97
N SER A 67 8.72 -1.23 4.30
CA SER A 67 7.57 -1.60 5.13
C SER A 67 6.40 -0.62 4.99
N GLY A 68 6.66 0.68 4.87
CA GLY A 68 5.63 1.69 4.62
C GLY A 68 4.95 1.52 3.26
N ALA A 69 5.73 1.26 2.21
CA ALA A 69 5.20 1.00 0.87
C ALA A 69 4.30 -0.24 0.83
N VAL A 70 4.73 -1.35 1.45
CA VAL A 70 3.92 -2.57 1.56
C VAL A 70 2.60 -2.30 2.27
N LYS A 71 2.63 -1.56 3.39
CA LYS A 71 1.42 -1.19 4.15
C LYS A 71 0.45 -0.35 3.33
N LEU A 72 0.95 0.67 2.62
CA LEU A 72 0.12 1.52 1.75
C LEU A 72 -0.56 0.71 0.65
N LEU A 73 0.17 -0.21 0.01
CA LEU A 73 -0.36 -1.09 -1.01
C LEU A 73 -1.39 -2.06 -0.43
N HIS A 74 -1.10 -2.68 0.72
CA HIS A 74 -1.99 -3.63 1.39
C HIS A 74 -3.32 -2.97 1.74
N ASN A 75 -3.28 -1.86 2.49
CA ASN A 75 -4.48 -1.16 2.92
C ASN A 75 -5.31 -0.67 1.73
N SER A 76 -4.66 -0.16 0.69
CA SER A 76 -5.37 0.33 -0.49
C SER A 76 -5.95 -0.80 -1.34
N PHE A 77 -5.28 -1.94 -1.42
CA PHE A 77 -5.75 -3.09 -2.19
C PHE A 77 -6.90 -3.82 -1.49
N TYR A 78 -6.79 -4.04 -0.18
CA TYR A 78 -7.85 -4.69 0.61
C TYR A 78 -8.89 -3.73 1.17
N GLN A 79 -8.72 -2.42 0.96
CA GLN A 79 -9.56 -1.35 1.52
C GLN A 79 -9.74 -1.51 3.03
N THR A 80 -8.62 -1.72 3.74
CA THR A 80 -8.60 -2.02 5.18
C THR A 80 -9.12 -0.83 5.98
N ARG A 81 -10.27 -1.01 6.64
CA ARG A 81 -10.98 0.01 7.43
C ARG A 81 -11.27 -0.50 8.85
N LEU A 82 -11.53 0.42 9.76
CA LEU A 82 -12.13 0.10 11.05
C LEU A 82 -13.52 -0.54 10.85
N PRO A 83 -13.97 -1.44 11.74
CA PRO A 83 -15.26 -2.13 11.60
C PRO A 83 -16.47 -1.19 11.43
N GLN A 84 -16.41 -0.01 12.05
CA GLN A 84 -17.45 1.02 11.97
C GLN A 84 -17.58 1.72 10.60
N TYR A 85 -16.64 1.47 9.69
CA TYR A 85 -16.64 1.99 8.32
C TYR A 85 -16.63 0.85 7.29
N ALA A 86 -16.91 -0.39 7.71
CA ALA A 86 -16.87 -1.57 6.84
C ALA A 86 -17.92 -1.52 5.72
N GLU A 87 -18.97 -0.72 5.90
CA GLU A 87 -20.01 -0.43 4.91
C GLU A 87 -19.56 0.50 3.79
N ILE A 88 -18.47 1.26 3.99
CA ILE A 88 -17.88 2.11 2.95
C ILE A 88 -17.08 1.22 2.01
N THR A 89 -17.76 0.71 1.01
CA THR A 89 -17.19 -0.18 0.01
C THR A 89 -16.89 0.59 -1.29
N HIS A 90 -15.96 0.07 -2.09
CA HIS A 90 -15.68 0.48 -3.47
C HIS A 90 -14.80 1.71 -3.66
N GLU A 91 -14.65 2.60 -2.68
CA GLU A 91 -13.68 3.70 -2.72
C GLU A 91 -12.77 3.69 -1.48
N TYR A 92 -11.48 3.92 -1.68
CA TYR A 92 -10.50 4.05 -0.60
C TYR A 92 -9.43 5.08 -0.95
N ARG A 93 -9.03 5.95 -0.02
CA ARG A 93 -7.96 6.93 -0.25
C ARG A 93 -6.96 6.86 0.89
N SER A 94 -5.74 6.46 0.57
CA SER A 94 -4.61 6.54 1.50
C SER A 94 -3.61 7.61 1.08
N CYS A 95 -2.84 8.08 2.05
CA CYS A 95 -1.80 9.07 1.79
C CYS A 95 -0.50 8.68 2.48
N ASN A 96 0.60 8.69 1.73
CA ASN A 96 1.94 8.76 2.32
C ASN A 96 2.23 10.20 2.71
N LEU A 97 2.35 10.45 4.01
CA LEU A 97 2.53 11.79 4.58
C LEU A 97 3.93 11.97 5.13
N SER A 98 4.51 13.13 4.88
CA SER A 98 5.76 13.55 5.51
C SER A 98 5.84 15.07 5.66
N VAL A 99 6.83 15.54 6.42
CA VAL A 99 7.05 16.99 6.65
C VAL A 99 7.38 17.70 5.34
N THR A 100 8.14 17.05 4.46
CA THR A 100 8.45 17.54 3.12
C THR A 100 7.88 16.62 2.06
N LEU A 101 7.56 17.21 0.90
CA LEU A 101 7.02 16.46 -0.23
C LEU A 101 8.04 15.44 -0.77
N ASP A 102 9.34 15.78 -0.78
CA ASP A 102 10.39 14.88 -1.25
C ASP A 102 10.46 13.60 -0.41
N MET A 103 10.32 13.71 0.91
CA MET A 103 10.28 12.54 1.80
C MET A 103 9.03 11.69 1.59
N ALA A 104 7.87 12.32 1.38
CA ALA A 104 6.64 11.62 1.02
C ALA A 104 6.77 10.91 -0.33
N ASN A 105 7.45 11.53 -1.30
CA ASN A 105 7.69 10.97 -2.62
C ASN A 105 8.60 9.73 -2.56
N ILE A 106 9.55 9.66 -1.63
CA ILE A 106 10.41 8.46 -1.48
C ILE A 106 9.56 7.21 -1.20
N GLY A 107 8.66 7.26 -0.21
CA GLY A 107 7.81 6.11 0.12
C GLY A 107 6.80 5.78 -0.99
N TRP A 108 6.23 6.81 -1.62
CA TRP A 108 5.30 6.63 -2.73
C TRP A 108 5.96 6.06 -3.99
N ASN A 109 7.19 6.49 -4.31
CA ASN A 109 7.97 5.96 -5.43
C ASN A 109 8.32 4.49 -5.21
N TRP A 110 8.61 4.09 -3.97
CA TRP A 110 8.78 2.68 -3.62
C TRP A 110 7.49 1.90 -3.82
N ALA A 111 6.35 2.39 -3.31
CA ALA A 111 5.06 1.72 -3.47
C ALA A 111 4.67 1.56 -4.95
N SER A 112 4.79 2.62 -5.75
CA SER A 112 4.50 2.55 -7.19
C SER A 112 5.46 1.63 -7.94
N SER A 113 6.75 1.66 -7.62
CA SER A 113 7.73 0.74 -8.21
C SER A 113 7.40 -0.73 -7.89
N VAL A 114 7.09 -1.04 -6.63
CA VAL A 114 6.70 -2.40 -6.22
C VAL A 114 5.41 -2.84 -6.92
N ALA A 115 4.40 -1.97 -7.00
CA ALA A 115 3.13 -2.29 -7.64
C ALA A 115 3.28 -2.61 -9.13
N ILE A 116 4.08 -1.83 -9.88
CA ILE A 116 4.28 -2.02 -11.32
C ILE A 116 5.13 -3.27 -11.60
N ASN A 117 6.10 -3.56 -10.74
CA ASN A 117 7.03 -4.67 -10.95
C ASN A 117 6.46 -6.02 -10.48
N SER A 118 5.48 -6.05 -9.57
CA SER A 118 4.79 -7.26 -9.15
C SER A 118 3.89 -7.82 -10.28
N PRO A 119 4.07 -9.07 -10.71
CA PRO A 119 3.24 -9.69 -11.76
C PRO A 119 1.75 -9.76 -11.42
N LEU A 120 1.42 -9.89 -10.13
CA LEU A 120 0.05 -9.96 -9.63
C LEU A 120 -0.54 -8.55 -9.44
N MET A 121 0.17 -7.66 -8.73
CA MET A 121 -0.34 -6.33 -8.39
C MET A 121 -0.50 -5.42 -9.61
N LYS A 122 0.40 -5.49 -10.60
CA LYS A 122 0.37 -4.58 -11.76
C LYS A 122 -0.94 -4.62 -12.54
N LYS A 123 -1.69 -5.73 -12.46
CA LYS A 123 -3.00 -5.92 -13.11
C LYS A 123 -4.09 -5.03 -12.52
N PHE A 124 -3.89 -4.58 -11.28
CA PHE A 124 -4.80 -3.73 -10.53
C PHE A 124 -4.36 -2.27 -10.54
N VAL A 125 -3.22 -1.94 -11.15
CA VAL A 125 -2.77 -0.55 -11.32
C VAL A 125 -3.49 0.06 -12.52
N VAL A 126 -4.40 1.00 -12.25
CA VAL A 126 -5.23 1.65 -13.26
C VAL A 126 -4.54 2.88 -13.86
N ASP A 127 -3.96 3.72 -13.02
CA ASP A 127 -3.31 4.97 -13.44
C ASP A 127 -2.20 5.37 -12.46
N ILE A 128 -1.17 6.07 -12.96
CA ILE A 128 -0.08 6.63 -12.16
C ILE A 128 0.28 8.02 -12.67
N LYS A 129 -0.07 9.05 -11.90
CA LYS A 129 0.24 10.45 -12.16
C LYS A 129 1.58 10.85 -11.53
N LYS A 130 2.67 10.25 -12.01
CA LYS A 130 4.01 10.39 -11.39
C LYS A 130 4.64 11.78 -11.56
N ARG A 131 4.30 12.52 -12.61
CA ARG A 131 4.92 13.82 -12.94
C ARG A 131 4.21 15.00 -12.26
N ASP A 132 3.09 14.75 -11.61
CA ASP A 132 2.34 15.79 -10.92
C ASP A 132 3.11 16.22 -9.65
N PRO A 133 3.02 17.49 -9.24
CA PRO A 133 3.59 17.95 -7.97
C PRO A 133 3.07 17.14 -6.77
N PHE A 134 1.91 16.50 -6.92
CA PHE A 134 1.23 15.75 -5.89
C PHE A 134 0.81 14.39 -6.44
N PRO A 135 1.76 13.46 -6.57
CA PRO A 135 1.53 12.24 -7.35
C PRO A 135 0.44 11.38 -6.70
N VAL A 136 -0.27 10.67 -7.57
CA VAL A 136 -1.37 9.76 -7.22
C VAL A 136 -1.22 8.49 -8.03
N MET A 137 -1.34 7.35 -7.36
CA MET A 137 -1.48 6.04 -7.99
C MET A 137 -2.90 5.55 -7.72
N VAL A 138 -3.57 5.09 -8.78
CA VAL A 138 -4.92 4.53 -8.70
C VAL A 138 -4.82 3.03 -8.85
N LEU A 139 -5.35 2.32 -7.86
CA LEU A 139 -5.60 0.90 -7.90
C LEU A 139 -7.09 0.65 -8.18
N GLY A 140 -7.43 -0.47 -8.79
CA GLY A 140 -8.81 -0.88 -8.98
C GLY A 140 -8.95 -2.27 -9.55
N ALA A 141 -10.14 -2.85 -9.40
CA ALA A 141 -10.47 -4.09 -10.07
C ALA A 141 -10.55 -3.89 -11.59
N PRO A 142 -10.18 -4.89 -12.41
CA PRO A 142 -10.34 -4.82 -13.86
C PRO A 142 -11.78 -4.59 -14.34
N ASP A 143 -12.77 -4.97 -13.54
CA ASP A 143 -14.20 -4.78 -13.80
C ASP A 143 -14.76 -3.46 -13.22
N GLY A 144 -13.93 -2.66 -12.54
CA GLY A 144 -14.32 -1.40 -11.92
C GLY A 144 -15.09 -1.53 -10.60
N THR A 145 -15.19 -2.73 -10.02
CA THR A 145 -15.95 -2.97 -8.77
C THR A 145 -15.38 -2.27 -7.55
N TRP A 146 -14.08 -1.95 -7.53
CA TRP A 146 -13.48 -1.13 -6.48
C TRP A 146 -12.36 -0.28 -7.04
N ARG A 147 -12.08 0.82 -6.34
CA ARG A 147 -11.06 1.80 -6.68
C ARG A 147 -10.41 2.31 -5.41
N SER A 148 -9.10 2.46 -5.46
CA SER A 148 -8.32 3.03 -4.35
C SER A 148 -7.28 4.01 -4.86
N GLU A 149 -7.04 5.09 -4.13
CA GLU A 149 -6.05 6.09 -4.49
C GLU A 149 -4.97 6.16 -3.42
N ILE A 150 -3.71 6.18 -3.86
CA ILE A 150 -2.53 6.31 -3.00
C ILE A 150 -1.84 7.62 -3.36
N TRP A 151 -1.90 8.58 -2.44
CA TRP A 151 -1.40 9.94 -2.61
C TRP A 151 -0.04 10.10 -1.94
N ALA A 152 0.80 11.01 -2.44
CA ALA A 152 1.95 11.53 -1.68
C ALA A 152 1.71 13.00 -1.35
N ARG A 153 1.75 13.38 -0.07
CA ARG A 153 1.50 14.77 0.36
C ARG A 153 2.44 15.20 1.47
N SER A 154 2.62 16.53 1.53
CA SER A 154 3.40 17.20 2.57
C SER A 154 2.49 17.75 3.66
N THR A 155 2.93 17.67 4.91
CA THR A 155 2.29 18.35 6.06
C THR A 155 2.81 19.77 6.26
N ALA A 156 3.76 20.23 5.43
CA ALA A 156 4.19 21.62 5.40
C ALA A 156 3.00 22.59 5.23
N ASN A 157 3.20 23.85 5.64
CA ASN A 157 2.16 24.89 5.59
C ASN A 157 0.86 24.46 6.32
N LYS A 158 1.01 23.89 7.53
CA LYS A 158 -0.11 23.45 8.39
C LYS A 158 -1.03 22.42 7.72
N GLY A 159 -0.48 21.57 6.86
CA GLY A 159 -1.23 20.53 6.17
C GLY A 159 -2.21 21.05 5.11
N TYR A 160 -2.00 22.26 4.57
CA TYR A 160 -2.86 22.84 3.54
C TYR A 160 -3.08 21.89 2.35
N TYR A 161 -2.06 21.09 2.01
CA TYR A 161 -2.10 20.12 0.91
C TYR A 161 -2.92 18.85 1.20
N LEU A 162 -3.54 18.76 2.38
CA LEU A 162 -4.45 17.68 2.79
C LEU A 162 -5.91 18.13 2.83
N LEU A 163 -6.15 19.45 2.86
CA LEU A 163 -7.48 20.01 3.03
C LEU A 163 -8.34 19.74 1.78
N GLY A 164 -9.63 19.51 2.00
CA GLY A 164 -10.61 19.26 0.94
C GLY A 164 -10.65 17.80 0.44
N THR A 165 -9.82 16.91 0.99
CA THR A 165 -9.85 15.48 0.68
C THR A 165 -10.05 14.68 1.97
N SER A 166 -10.95 13.68 1.91
CA SER A 166 -11.10 12.69 2.97
C SER A 166 -10.21 11.48 2.66
N PHE A 167 -9.45 11.05 3.66
CA PHE A 167 -8.60 9.87 3.63
C PHE A 167 -9.09 8.86 4.66
N ASP A 168 -8.74 7.61 4.42
CA ASP A 168 -9.03 6.44 5.25
C ASP A 168 -7.79 6.00 6.03
#